data_AF-A0A351Y4K8-F1
#
_entry.id   AF-A0A351Y4K8-F1
#
_cell.length_a   1.000
_cell.length_b   1.000
_cell.length_c   1.000
_cell.angle_alpha   90.00
_cell.angle_beta   90.00
_cell.angle_gamma   90.00
#
_symmetry.space_group_name_H-M   'P 1'
#
loop_
_entity.id
_entity.type
_entity.pdbx_description
1 polymer ?
#
loop_
_entity_poly.entity_id
_entity_poly.type
_entity_poly.pdbx_seq_one_letter_code
_entity_poly.pdbx_strand_id
1 'polypeptide(L)'
;MNRTSMPEDSGMIFVFPKPGIYNFWMKDTLIPLDMIWIDEQFKVVRILTAEACKANPCTIYKPEREAKYVLEINASLAAKY
;
A
#
# COMPACT_ATOMS: atom_id res chain seq x y z
N MET A 1 -8.78 0.05 7.49
CA MET A 1 -10.10 0.05 6.84
C MET A 1 -11.03 1.06 7.53
N ASN A 2 -12.05 1.54 6.83
CA ASN A 2 -13.09 2.48 7.27
C ASN A 2 -12.61 3.84 7.80
N ARG A 3 -11.38 4.25 7.47
CA ARG A 3 -10.89 5.60 7.74
C ARG A 3 -11.30 6.53 6.61
N THR A 4 -11.88 7.69 6.95
CA THR A 4 -12.27 8.74 6.00
C THR A 4 -11.18 9.78 5.78
N SER A 5 -10.11 9.77 6.58
CA SER A 5 -8.95 10.65 6.47
C SER A 5 -7.73 10.05 7.20
N MET A 6 -6.55 10.57 6.88
CA MET A 6 -5.29 10.28 7.56
C MET A 6 -4.40 11.53 7.50
N PRO A 7 -3.74 11.95 8.61
CA PRO A 7 -2.78 13.07 8.58
C PRO A 7 -1.64 12.84 7.58
N GLU A 8 -1.02 13.93 7.10
CA GLU A 8 0.01 13.86 6.05
C GLU A 8 1.25 13.05 6.47
N ASP A 9 1.66 13.20 7.71
CA ASP A 9 2.83 12.55 8.33
C ASP A 9 2.51 11.18 8.95
N SER A 10 1.34 10.63 8.62
CA SER A 10 0.86 9.35 9.14
C SER A 10 0.80 8.29 8.05
N GLY A 11 0.98 7.04 8.45
CA GLY A 11 0.87 5.88 7.58
C GLY A 11 0.56 4.61 8.36
N MET A 12 0.40 3.52 7.62
CA MET A 12 0.27 2.18 8.18
C MET A 12 1.35 1.28 7.59
N ILE A 13 2.13 0.63 8.45
CA ILE A 13 3.14 -0.35 8.03
C ILE A 13 2.66 -1.77 8.34
N PHE A 14 2.69 -2.61 7.32
CA PHE A 14 2.50 -4.05 7.42
C PHE A 14 3.89 -4.70 7.48
N VAL A 15 4.14 -5.48 8.51
CA VAL A 15 5.39 -6.22 8.70
C VAL A 15 5.09 -7.71 8.60
N PHE A 16 5.63 -8.37 7.58
CA PHE A 16 5.39 -9.78 7.33
C PHE A 16 6.50 -10.65 7.94
N PRO A 17 6.17 -11.88 8.39
CA PRO A 17 7.15 -12.76 9.02
C PRO A 17 8.23 -13.29 8.07
N LYS A 18 7.97 -13.30 6.76
CA LYS A 18 8.89 -13.76 5.71
C LYS A 18 8.74 -12.89 4.46
N PRO A 19 9.76 -12.80 3.58
CA PRO A 19 9.58 -12.22 2.26
C PRO A 19 8.53 -12.99 1.44
N GLY A 20 7.76 -12.27 0.61
CA GLY A 20 6.78 -12.89 -0.28
C GLY A 20 6.04 -11.89 -1.18
N ILE A 21 5.20 -12.40 -2.06
CA ILE A 21 4.31 -11.58 -2.91
C ILE A 21 3.04 -11.26 -2.13
N TYR A 22 3.03 -10.09 -1.51
CA TYR A 22 1.90 -9.61 -0.73
C TYR A 22 0.97 -8.73 -1.56
N ASN A 23 -0.19 -9.28 -1.90
CA ASN A 23 -1.22 -8.57 -2.67
C ASN A 23 -2.11 -7.74 -1.73
N PHE A 24 -2.53 -6.59 -2.20
CA PHE A 24 -3.43 -5.69 -1.49
C PHE A 24 -4.66 -5.38 -2.34
N TRP A 25 -5.70 -4.94 -1.67
CA TRP A 25 -6.96 -4.49 -2.25
C TRP A 25 -7.49 -3.32 -1.42
N MET A 26 -8.40 -2.55 -2.00
CA MET A 26 -8.95 -1.35 -1.34
C MET A 26 -10.38 -1.58 -0.85
N LYS A 27 -10.75 -2.84 -0.56
CA LYS A 27 -12.07 -3.14 0.03
C LYS A 27 -12.17 -2.42 1.38
N ASP A 28 -13.27 -1.71 1.58
CA ASP A 28 -13.56 -0.93 2.80
C ASP A 28 -12.47 0.13 3.13
N THR A 29 -11.71 0.59 2.13
CA THR A 29 -10.73 1.68 2.26
C THR A 29 -11.21 2.88 1.46
N LEU A 30 -11.58 3.95 2.17
CA LEU A 30 -12.37 5.07 1.63
C LEU A 30 -11.54 6.20 1.03
N ILE A 31 -10.24 6.23 1.34
CA ILE A 31 -9.28 7.22 0.85
C ILE A 31 -8.28 6.54 -0.09
N PRO A 32 -7.82 7.22 -1.16
CA PRO A 32 -6.76 6.69 -2.00
C PRO A 32 -5.43 6.70 -1.25
N LEU A 33 -4.60 5.69 -1.47
CA LEU A 33 -3.34 5.47 -0.74
C LEU A 33 -2.21 5.13 -1.70
N ASP A 34 -0.99 5.62 -1.43
CA ASP A 34 0.21 5.07 -2.05
C ASP A 34 0.62 3.82 -1.26
N MET A 35 0.75 2.70 -1.96
CA MET A 35 1.26 1.43 -1.44
C MET A 35 2.72 1.27 -1.86
N ILE A 36 3.60 1.15 -0.88
CA ILE A 36 5.05 1.04 -1.05
C ILE A 36 5.50 -0.32 -0.56
N TRP A 37 5.86 -1.22 -1.47
CA TRP A 37 6.42 -2.53 -1.16
C TRP A 37 7.92 -2.41 -0.96
N ILE A 38 8.43 -3.00 0.12
CA ILE A 38 9.82 -2.91 0.54
C ILE A 38 10.36 -4.32 0.83
N ASP A 39 11.54 -4.65 0.30
CA ASP A 39 12.19 -5.95 0.52
C ASP A 39 12.82 -6.05 1.94
N GLU A 40 13.37 -7.22 2.25
CA GLU A 40 14.00 -7.48 3.56
C GLU A 40 15.29 -6.68 3.80
N GLN A 41 15.91 -6.13 2.76
CA GLN A 41 17.04 -5.21 2.83
C GLN A 41 16.61 -3.73 2.87
N PHE A 42 15.32 -3.45 3.10
CA PHE A 42 14.73 -2.11 3.13
C PHE A 42 14.78 -1.35 1.79
N LYS A 43 14.91 -2.04 0.66
CA LYS A 43 14.81 -1.40 -0.66
C LYS A 43 13.38 -1.37 -1.14
N VAL A 44 12.99 -0.24 -1.72
CA VAL A 44 11.69 -0.11 -2.39
C VAL A 44 11.65 -1.02 -3.61
N VAL A 45 10.70 -1.93 -3.61
CA VAL A 45 10.44 -2.90 -4.68
C VAL A 45 9.50 -2.32 -5.71
N ARG A 46 8.41 -1.69 -5.23
CA ARG A 46 7.35 -1.11 -6.04
C ARG A 46 6.63 -0.01 -5.26
N ILE A 47 6.18 1.01 -5.99
CA ILE A 47 5.21 2.00 -5.50
C ILE A 47 4.01 1.98 -6.45
N LEU A 48 2.80 1.97 -5.91
CA LEU A 48 1.56 2.17 -6.68
C LEU A 48 0.57 3.03 -5.89
N THR A 49 -0.10 3.94 -6.59
CA THR A 49 -1.29 4.60 -6.05
C THR A 49 -2.50 3.68 -6.21
N ALA A 50 -3.15 3.36 -5.10
CA ALA A 50 -4.34 2.55 -5.04
C ALA A 50 -5.57 3.43 -4.81
N GLU A 51 -6.56 3.28 -5.68
CA GLU A 51 -7.81 4.03 -5.61
C GLU A 51 -8.83 3.33 -4.70
N ALA A 52 -9.70 4.10 -4.07
CA ALA A 52 -10.81 3.54 -3.29
C ALA A 52 -11.63 2.57 -4.18
N CYS A 53 -11.93 1.38 -3.65
CA CYS A 53 -12.59 0.35 -4.44
C CYS A 53 -14.02 0.75 -4.81
N LYS A 54 -14.34 0.73 -6.11
CA LYS A 54 -15.68 1.02 -6.67
C LYS A 54 -16.35 -0.19 -7.33
N ALA A 55 -15.66 -1.32 -7.41
CA ALA A 55 -16.09 -2.51 -8.14
C ALA A 55 -16.18 -3.75 -7.24
N ASN A 56 -16.92 -4.77 -7.68
CA ASN A 56 -16.97 -6.08 -7.02
C ASN A 56 -16.74 -7.20 -8.06
N PRO A 57 -15.60 -7.91 -8.04
CA PRO A 57 -14.51 -7.80 -7.07
C PRO A 57 -13.66 -6.52 -7.22
N CYS A 58 -12.98 -6.13 -6.14
CA CYS A 58 -12.04 -5.00 -6.15
C CYS A 58 -10.78 -5.31 -6.97
N THR A 59 -10.14 -4.25 -7.47
CA THR A 59 -8.79 -4.33 -8.05
C THR A 59 -7.79 -4.89 -7.03
N ILE A 60 -6.93 -5.80 -7.51
CA ILE A 60 -5.83 -6.37 -6.74
C ILE A 60 -4.54 -5.68 -7.17
N TYR A 61 -3.83 -5.12 -6.20
CA TYR A 61 -2.52 -4.49 -6.35
C TYR A 61 -1.44 -5.48 -5.90
N LYS A 62 -0.38 -5.64 -6.69
CA LYS A 62 0.67 -6.64 -6.44
C LYS A 62 2.06 -6.09 -6.73
N PRO A 63 3.11 -6.52 -6.01
CA PRO A 63 4.49 -6.21 -6.37
C PRO A 63 5.03 -7.14 -7.48
N GLU A 64 6.09 -6.75 -8.18
CA GLU A 64 6.81 -7.61 -9.13
C GLU A 64 7.81 -8.55 -8.45
N ARG A 65 8.26 -8.21 -7.24
CA ARG A 65 9.24 -8.99 -6.46
C ARG A 65 8.76 -9.15 -5.03
N GLU A 66 9.41 -10.05 -4.29
CA GLU A 66 9.10 -10.29 -2.90
C GLU A 66 9.33 -9.03 -2.06
N ALA A 67 8.39 -8.79 -1.13
CA ALA A 67 8.46 -7.74 -0.14
C ALA A 67 8.37 -8.38 1.26
N LYS A 68 8.95 -7.72 2.25
CA LYS A 68 8.80 -8.07 3.67
C LYS A 68 7.98 -7.01 4.41
N TYR A 69 7.92 -5.80 3.87
CA TYR A 69 7.14 -4.70 4.42
C TYR A 69 6.29 -4.05 3.33
N VAL A 70 5.13 -3.55 3.74
CA VAL A 70 4.30 -2.67 2.89
C VAL A 70 3.90 -1.46 3.70
N LEU A 71 4.20 -0.27 3.19
CA LEU A 71 3.82 1.01 3.80
C LEU A 71 2.67 1.62 2.99
N GLU A 72 1.58 1.95 3.67
CA GLU A 72 0.47 2.74 3.14
C GLU A 72 0.55 4.18 3.67
N ILE A 73 0.57 5.15 2.76
CA ILE A 73 0.49 6.59 3.04
C ILE A 73 -0.58 7.23 2.18
N ASN A 74 -0.95 8.50 2.45
CA ASN A 74 -1.90 9.21 1.59
C ASN A 74 -1.40 9.24 0.14
N ALA A 75 -2.31 9.08 -0.82
CA ALA A 75 -1.98 9.11 -2.24
C ALA A 75 -1.22 10.39 -2.64
N SER A 76 -0.33 10.25 -3.62
CA SER A 76 0.56 11.31 -4.15
C SER A 76 1.68 11.76 -3.20
N LEU A 77 1.78 11.25 -1.97
CA LEU A 77 2.90 11.60 -1.08
C LEU A 77 4.21 10.98 -1.55
N ALA A 78 4.18 9.77 -2.13
CA ALA A 78 5.39 9.11 -2.62
C ALA A 78 6.00 9.80 -3.86
N ALA A 79 5.21 10.59 -4.59
CA ALA A 79 5.70 11.41 -5.70
C ALA A 79 6.16 12.80 -5.25
N LYS A 80 5.73 13.25 -4.07
CA LYS A 80 6.05 14.56 -3.49
C LYS A 80 7.45 14.58 -2.85
N TYR A 81 7.89 13.47 -2.27
CA TYR A 81 9.16 13.32 -1.55
C TYR A 81 10.04 12.25 -2.22
#